data_AF-A0A1C6I103-F1
#
_entry.id   AF-A0A1C6I103-F1
#
_cell.length_a   1.000
_cell.length_b   1.000
_cell.length_c   1.000
_cell.angle_alpha   90.00
_cell.angle_beta   90.00
_cell.angle_gamma   90.00
#
_symmetry.space_group_name_H-M   'P 1'
#
loop_
_entity.id
_entity.type
_entity.pdbx_description
1 polymer ?
#
loop_
_entity_poly.entity_id
_entity_poly.type
_entity_poly.pdbx_seq_one_letter_code
_entity_poly.pdbx_strand_id
1 'polypeptide(L)'
;MALEAINEIKEAEKKAEMIISEAKQNAKEIVSGATKEADIKYDEIISEAKAKANNLLNAALEEGNSNAEPILKIGEKEIEAIRNMSQDLKDNAINIVVERIVKIHGNS
;
A
#
# COMPACT_ATOMS: atom_id res chain seq x y z
N MET A 1 -34.06 62.00 -36.13
CA MET A 1 -35.09 61.10 -35.58
C MET A 1 -34.97 59.67 -36.11
N ALA A 2 -35.41 59.32 -37.33
CA ALA A 2 -35.35 57.91 -37.79
C ALA A 2 -33.92 57.35 -37.95
N LEU A 3 -32.98 58.17 -38.45
CA LEU A 3 -31.58 57.76 -38.63
C LEU A 3 -30.84 57.55 -37.30
N GLU A 4 -31.16 58.35 -36.28
CA GLU A 4 -30.60 58.21 -34.92
C GLU A 4 -31.10 56.94 -34.25
N ALA A 5 -32.40 56.63 -34.38
CA ALA A 5 -32.95 55.38 -33.86
C ALA A 5 -32.30 54.14 -34.49
N ILE A 6 -32.03 54.17 -35.81
CA ILE A 6 -31.32 53.07 -36.49
C ILE A 6 -29.88 52.93 -35.97
N ASN A 7 -29.17 54.02 -35.74
CA ASN A 7 -27.82 53.97 -35.19
C ASN A 7 -27.80 53.47 -33.73
N GLU A 8 -28.76 53.87 -32.90
CA GLU A 8 -28.90 53.35 -31.54
C GLU A 8 -29.16 51.84 -31.51
N ILE A 9 -30.02 51.34 -32.40
CA ILE A 9 -30.27 49.90 -32.55
C ILE A 9 -28.98 49.17 -32.92
N LYS A 10 -28.22 49.68 -33.90
CA LYS A 10 -26.96 49.08 -34.34
C LYS A 10 -25.91 49.03 -33.23
N GLU A 11 -25.80 50.08 -32.43
CA GLU A 11 -24.89 50.10 -31.28
C GLU A 11 -25.36 49.16 -30.16
N ALA A 12 -26.67 49.02 -29.94
CA ALA A 12 -27.22 48.06 -29.00
C ALA A 12 -26.95 46.61 -29.43
N GLU A 13 -27.12 46.28 -30.71
CA GLU A 13 -26.78 44.98 -31.29
C GLU A 13 -25.30 44.65 -31.09
N LYS A 14 -24.41 45.59 -31.41
CA LYS A 14 -22.97 45.40 -31.23
C LYS A 14 -22.58 45.17 -29.77
N LYS A 15 -23.19 45.88 -28.83
CA LYS A 15 -23.00 45.66 -27.39
C LYS A 15 -23.50 44.29 -26.96
N ALA A 16 -24.67 43.86 -27.45
CA ALA A 16 -25.22 42.55 -27.14
C ALA A 16 -24.32 41.42 -27.67
N GLU A 17 -23.79 41.53 -28.89
CA GLU A 17 -22.83 40.58 -29.46
C GLU A 17 -21.55 40.49 -28.62
N MET A 18 -21.05 41.63 -28.15
CA MET A 18 -19.85 41.70 -27.30
C MET A 18 -20.09 40.96 -25.98
N ILE A 19 -21.22 41.22 -25.31
CA ILE A 19 -21.62 40.55 -24.07
C ILE A 19 -21.73 39.03 -24.28
N ILE A 20 -22.35 38.59 -25.38
CA ILE A 20 -22.48 37.16 -25.70
C ILE A 20 -21.10 36.52 -25.92
N SER A 21 -20.20 37.21 -26.60
CA SER A 21 -18.84 36.72 -26.86
C SER A 21 -18.05 36.58 -25.57
N GLU A 22 -18.07 37.60 -24.70
CA GLU A 22 -17.41 37.57 -23.40
C GLU A 22 -17.99 36.48 -22.50
N ALA A 23 -19.32 36.33 -22.44
CA ALA A 23 -19.96 35.27 -21.66
C ALA A 23 -19.53 33.87 -22.14
N LYS A 24 -19.41 33.66 -23.46
CA LYS A 24 -18.93 32.40 -24.03
C LYS A 24 -17.46 32.14 -23.70
N GLN A 25 -16.62 33.17 -23.70
CA GLN A 25 -15.22 33.04 -23.32
C GLN A 25 -15.09 32.69 -21.84
N ASN A 26 -15.76 33.44 -20.96
CA ASN A 26 -15.75 33.20 -19.52
C ASN A 26 -16.24 31.78 -19.19
N ALA A 27 -17.31 31.31 -19.85
CA ALA A 27 -17.80 29.95 -19.66
C ALA A 27 -16.73 28.89 -20.02
N LYS A 28 -16.00 29.08 -21.13
CA LYS A 28 -14.89 28.17 -21.51
C LYS A 28 -13.75 28.20 -20.51
N GLU A 29 -13.40 29.37 -20.01
CA GLU A 29 -12.33 29.52 -19.01
C GLU A 29 -12.70 28.84 -17.68
N ILE A 30 -13.95 29.00 -17.22
CA ILE A 30 -14.46 28.32 -16.03
C ILE A 30 -14.38 26.80 -16.18
N VAL A 31 -14.86 26.26 -17.31
CA VAL A 31 -14.83 24.80 -17.55
C VAL A 31 -13.40 24.28 -17.65
N SER A 32 -12.51 25.01 -18.33
CA SER A 32 -11.09 24.65 -18.45
C SER A 32 -10.39 24.68 -17.09
N GLY A 33 -10.65 25.70 -16.28
CA GLY A 33 -10.13 25.81 -14.91
C GLY A 33 -10.60 24.67 -14.02
N ALA A 34 -11.90 24.37 -14.03
CA ALA A 34 -12.48 23.27 -13.27
C ALA A 34 -11.92 21.91 -13.70
N THR A 35 -11.70 21.69 -15.00
CA THR A 35 -11.10 20.45 -15.52
C THR A 35 -9.68 20.27 -15.01
N LYS A 36 -8.84 21.32 -15.10
CA LYS A 36 -7.47 21.27 -14.59
C LYS A 36 -7.41 21.04 -13.08
N GLU A 37 -8.29 21.68 -12.31
CA GLU A 37 -8.35 21.49 -10.86
C GLU A 37 -8.78 20.05 -10.52
N ALA A 38 -9.71 19.48 -11.29
CA ALA A 38 -10.12 18.08 -11.12
C ALA A 38 -8.97 17.12 -11.42
N ASP A 39 -8.21 17.34 -12.49
CA ASP A 39 -7.04 16.51 -12.83
C ASP A 39 -5.97 16.56 -11.74
N ILE A 40 -5.66 17.76 -11.23
CA ILE A 40 -4.70 17.93 -10.12
C ILE A 40 -5.16 17.17 -8.88
N LYS A 41 -6.42 17.35 -8.47
CA LYS A 41 -6.98 16.66 -7.29
C LYS A 41 -7.00 15.15 -7.48
N TYR A 42 -7.29 14.68 -8.69
CA TYR A 42 -7.25 13.26 -9.00
C TYR A 42 -5.83 12.69 -8.80
N ASP A 43 -4.83 13.36 -9.37
CA ASP A 43 -3.43 12.94 -9.25
C ASP A 43 -2.94 12.98 -7.79
N GLU A 44 -3.33 14.00 -7.02
CA GLU A 44 -3.07 14.10 -5.58
C GLU A 44 -3.66 12.91 -4.81
N ILE A 45 -4.94 12.60 -5.04
CA ILE A 45 -5.62 11.46 -4.40
C ILE A 45 -4.89 10.14 -4.71
N ILE A 46 -4.51 9.92 -5.97
CA ILE A 46 -3.80 8.71 -6.38
C ILE A 46 -2.41 8.64 -5.74
N SER A 47 -1.69 9.76 -5.70
CA SER A 47 -0.37 9.83 -5.06
C SER A 47 -0.44 9.52 -3.57
N GLU A 48 -1.38 10.14 -2.85
CA GLU A 48 -1.60 9.88 -1.44
C GLU A 48 -2.00 8.43 -1.16
N ALA A 49 -2.89 7.86 -1.99
CA ALA A 49 -3.31 6.47 -1.84
C ALA A 49 -2.12 5.51 -2.01
N LYS A 50 -1.26 5.75 -3.00
CA LYS A 50 -0.03 4.97 -3.19
C LYS A 50 0.94 5.10 -2.02
N ALA A 51 1.13 6.32 -1.50
CA ALA A 51 1.98 6.54 -0.33
C ALA A 51 1.45 5.79 0.91
N LYS A 52 0.15 5.87 1.17
CA LYS A 52 -0.51 5.14 2.27
C LYS A 52 -0.37 3.62 2.10
N ALA A 53 -0.57 3.10 0.89
CA ALA A 53 -0.40 1.67 0.61
C ALA A 53 1.03 1.20 0.85
N ASN A 54 2.03 1.94 0.38
CA ASN A 54 3.44 1.62 0.61
C ASN A 54 3.82 1.65 2.09
N ASN A 55 3.32 2.65 2.84
CA ASN A 55 3.56 2.73 4.27
C ASN A 55 2.95 1.53 5.02
N LEU A 56 1.74 1.12 4.64
CA LEU A 56 1.07 -0.04 5.22
C LEU A 56 1.84 -1.34 4.92
N LEU A 57 2.31 -1.51 3.68
CA LEU A 57 3.11 -2.66 3.29
C LEU A 57 4.43 -2.73 4.07
N ASN A 58 5.13 -1.60 4.20
CA ASN A 58 6.38 -1.53 4.95
C ASN A 58 6.17 -1.85 6.44
N ALA A 59 5.11 -1.30 7.05
CA ALA A 59 4.77 -1.59 8.44
C ALA A 59 4.46 -3.08 8.65
N ALA A 60 3.69 -3.70 7.73
CA ALA A 60 3.39 -5.13 7.79
C ALA A 60 4.65 -6.00 7.63
N LEU A 61 5.60 -5.60 6.78
CA LEU A 61 6.88 -6.29 6.62
C LEU A 61 7.75 -6.17 7.89
N GLU A 62 7.82 -4.98 8.47
CA GLU A 62 8.57 -4.74 9.72
C GLU A 62 7.99 -5.54 10.88
N GLU A 63 6.66 -5.52 11.03
CA GLU A 63 5.95 -6.34 12.03
C GLU A 63 6.19 -7.84 11.81
N GLY A 64 6.07 -8.31 10.56
CA GLY A 64 6.34 -9.70 10.21
C GLY A 64 7.75 -10.13 10.58
N ASN A 65 8.76 -9.30 10.28
CA ASN A 65 10.15 -9.58 10.63
C ASN A 65 10.38 -9.55 12.14
N SER A 66 9.81 -8.57 12.84
CA SER A 66 9.93 -8.46 14.30
C SER A 66 9.29 -9.65 15.01
N ASN A 67 8.16 -10.16 14.50
CA ASN A 67 7.52 -11.36 15.01
C ASN A 67 8.29 -12.65 14.67
N ALA A 68 8.98 -12.70 13.53
CA ALA A 68 9.78 -13.84 13.12
C ALA A 68 11.09 -13.97 13.91
N GLU A 69 11.72 -12.85 14.28
CA GLU A 69 12.98 -12.82 15.02
C GLU A 69 12.98 -13.66 16.32
N PRO A 70 12.01 -13.53 17.25
CA PRO A 70 11.99 -14.36 18.46
C PRO A 70 11.75 -15.84 18.14
N ILE A 71 10.96 -16.17 17.11
CA ILE A 71 10.72 -17.55 16.69
C ILE A 71 12.03 -18.20 16.23
N LEU A 72 12.81 -17.49 15.39
CA LEU A 72 14.12 -17.94 14.94
C LEU A 72 15.08 -18.13 16.11
N LYS A 73 15.13 -17.16 17.03
CA LYS A 73 15.99 -17.23 18.21
C LYS A 73 15.63 -18.38 19.16
N ILE A 74 14.35 -18.70 19.29
CA ILE A 74 13.90 -19.88 20.04
C ILE A 74 14.36 -21.15 19.34
N GLY A 75 14.13 -21.27 18.03
CA GLY A 75 14.58 -22.42 17.24
C GLY A 75 16.09 -22.65 17.32
N GLU A 76 16.90 -21.57 17.26
CA GLU A 76 18.36 -21.66 17.44
C GLU A 76 18.75 -22.22 18.81
N LYS A 77 18.08 -21.76 19.88
CA LYS A 77 18.31 -22.28 21.24
C LYS A 77 17.92 -23.75 21.37
N GLU A 78 16.82 -24.17 20.75
CA GLU A 78 16.39 -25.58 20.75
C GLU A 78 17.40 -26.46 20.01
N ILE A 79 17.90 -26.02 18.85
CA ILE A 79 18.96 -26.71 18.11
C ILE A 79 20.22 -26.84 18.96
N GLU A 80 20.62 -25.77 19.64
CA GLU A 80 21.78 -25.78 20.53
C GLU A 80 21.59 -26.76 21.70
N ALA A 81 20.42 -26.76 22.33
CA ALA A 81 20.08 -27.66 23.42
C ALA A 81 20.15 -29.15 22.99
N ILE A 82 19.65 -29.46 21.78
CA ILE A 82 19.73 -30.82 21.21
C ILE A 82 21.18 -31.22 20.93
N ARG A 83 21.99 -30.32 20.34
CA ARG A 83 23.40 -30.60 20.03
C ARG A 83 24.24 -30.84 21.29
N ASN A 84 24.00 -30.01 22.31
CA ASN A 84 24.72 -30.03 23.58
C ASN A 84 24.13 -30.99 24.61
N MET A 85 23.22 -31.87 24.19
CA MET A 85 22.64 -32.91 25.05
C MET A 85 23.75 -33.77 25.68
N SER A 86 23.62 -34.02 26.99
CA SER A 86 24.66 -34.68 27.78
C SER A 86 24.95 -36.08 27.27
N GLN A 87 26.22 -36.48 27.39
CA GLN A 87 26.66 -37.81 26.97
C GLN A 87 25.97 -38.91 27.79
N ASP A 88 25.77 -38.70 29.09
CA ASP A 88 25.03 -39.64 29.94
C ASP A 88 23.61 -39.92 29.42
N LEU A 89 22.92 -38.91 28.89
CA LEU A 89 21.56 -39.06 28.38
C LEU A 89 21.57 -39.83 27.05
N LYS A 90 22.59 -39.61 26.22
CA LYS A 90 22.82 -40.37 24.98
C LYS A 90 23.16 -41.82 25.29
N ASP A 91 24.06 -42.06 26.24
CA ASP A 91 24.51 -43.40 26.63
C ASP A 91 23.37 -44.20 27.28
N ASN A 92 22.54 -43.55 28.11
CA ASN A 92 21.34 -44.17 28.66
C ASN A 92 20.34 -44.56 27.55
N ALA A 93 20.13 -43.69 26.55
CA ALA A 93 19.27 -44.02 25.41
C ALA A 93 19.81 -45.23 24.62
N ILE A 94 21.13 -45.31 24.40
CA ILE A 94 21.79 -46.46 23.77
C ILE A 94 21.55 -47.73 24.59
N ASN A 95 21.75 -47.67 25.92
CA ASN A 95 21.56 -48.82 26.81
C ASN A 95 20.12 -49.36 26.76
N ILE A 96 19.11 -48.48 26.73
CA ILE A 96 17.70 -48.89 26.59
C ILE A 96 17.47 -49.67 25.28
N VAL A 97 18.09 -49.22 24.18
CA VAL A 97 17.99 -49.90 22.88
C VAL A 97 18.69 -51.26 22.93
N VAL A 98 19.90 -51.32 23.49
CA VAL A 98 20.66 -52.58 23.65
C VAL A 98 19.89 -53.58 24.51
N GLU A 99 19.35 -53.16 25.66
CA GLU A 99 18.54 -54.01 26.52
C GLU A 99 17.32 -54.58 25.80
N ARG A 100 16.63 -53.79 24.98
CA ARG A 100 15.49 -54.28 24.19
C ARG A 100 15.93 -55.35 23.20
N ILE A 101 17.02 -55.14 22.47
CA ILE A 101 17.54 -56.12 21.50
C ILE A 101 17.92 -57.43 22.22
N VAL A 102 18.64 -57.32 23.34
CA VAL A 102 19.07 -58.47 24.15
C VAL A 102 17.88 -59.22 24.73
N LYS A 103 16.84 -58.55 25.23
CA LYS A 103 15.62 -59.22 25.74
C LYS A 103 14.82 -59.93 24.64
N ILE A 104 14.86 -59.45 23.40
CA ILE A 104 14.17 -60.07 22.25
C ILE A 104 14.94 -61.29 21.72
N HIS A 105 16.27 -61.27 21.73
CA HIS A 105 17.12 -62.32 21.12
C HIS A 105 17.82 -63.24 22.14
N GLY A 106 17.80 -62.87 23.43
CA GLY A 106 18.49 -63.57 24.52
C GLY A 106 17.68 -64.65 25.21
N ASN A 107 16.56 -65.08 24.62
CA ASN A 107 15.84 -66.28 25.07
C ASN A 107 16.29 -67.49 24.21
N SER A 108 17.54 -67.89 24.41
CA SER A 108 18.06 -69.24 24.20
C SER A 108 19.10 -69.52 25.27
#